data_AF-A0A7X6RN09-F1
#
_entry.id   AF-A0A7X6RN09-F1
#
_cell.length_a   1.000
_cell.length_b   1.000
_cell.length_c   1.000
_cell.angle_alpha   90.00
_cell.angle_beta   90.00
_cell.angle_gamma   90.00
#
_symmetry.space_group_name_H-M   'P 1'
#
loop_
_entity.id
_entity.type
_entity.pdbx_description
1 polymer ?
#
loop_
_entity_poly.entity_id
_entity_poly.type
_entity_poly.pdbx_seq_one_letter_code
_entity_poly.pdbx_strand_id
1 'polypeptide(L)'
;MSDYPRDLSGHSGPELVRLLLDATNPPPTTDTERAEFFDFKARVFATLADREENPTAATFAARARSDRDRLLAQIEKQKRGGQR
;
A
#
# COMPACT_ATOMS: atom_id res chain seq x y z
N MET A 1 -6.36 -7.05 10.42
CA MET A 1 -6.99 -5.88 9.78
C MET A 1 -6.14 -4.69 10.15
N SER A 2 -5.38 -4.14 9.21
CA SER A 2 -4.59 -2.93 9.44
C SER A 2 -5.48 -1.70 9.65
N ASP A 3 -5.09 -0.82 10.57
CA ASP A 3 -5.79 0.42 10.93
C ASP A 3 -5.50 1.61 9.98
N TYR A 4 -5.16 1.33 8.72
CA TYR A 4 -4.88 2.40 7.77
C TYR A 4 -6.13 3.22 7.44
N PRO A 5 -6.05 4.57 7.41
CA PRO A 5 -7.18 5.41 7.02
C PRO A 5 -7.74 5.00 5.65
N ARG A 6 -9.06 4.87 5.57
CA ARG A 6 -9.75 4.58 4.30
C ARG A 6 -9.95 5.85 3.49
N ASP A 7 -10.32 6.93 4.15
CA ASP A 7 -10.46 8.24 3.55
C ASP A 7 -9.17 9.05 3.73
N LEU A 8 -8.61 9.48 2.60
CA LEU A 8 -7.39 10.29 2.50
C LEU A 8 -7.68 11.69 1.92
N SER A 9 -8.94 11.96 1.55
CA SER A 9 -9.36 13.16 0.84
C SER A 9 -9.21 14.45 1.67
N GLY A 10 -9.21 14.34 3.00
CA GLY A 10 -9.00 15.47 3.91
C GLY A 10 -7.55 15.78 4.28
N HIS A 11 -6.57 14.96 3.88
CA HIS A 11 -5.17 15.12 4.31
C HIS A 11 -4.36 15.88 3.28
N SER A 12 -3.53 16.83 3.68
CA SER A 12 -2.54 17.49 2.81
C SER A 12 -1.44 16.52 2.34
N GLY A 13 -0.67 16.92 1.31
CA GLY A 13 0.46 16.13 0.82
C GLY A 13 1.46 15.72 1.92
N PRO A 14 1.94 16.66 2.77
CA PRO A 14 2.81 16.32 3.90
C PRO A 14 2.17 15.38 4.93
N GLU A 15 0.87 15.50 5.20
CA GLU A 15 0.15 14.59 6.11
C GLU A 15 0.05 13.18 5.53
N LEU A 16 -0.18 13.05 4.22
CA LEU A 16 -0.15 11.76 3.54
C LEU A 16 1.22 11.09 3.63
N VAL A 17 2.31 11.86 3.48
CA VAL A 17 3.67 11.34 3.65
C VAL A 17 3.92 10.91 5.09
N ARG A 18 3.47 11.68 6.09
CA ARG A 18 3.58 11.30 7.51
C ARG A 18 2.85 10.00 7.80
N LEU A 19 1.60 9.85 7.34
CA LEU A 19 0.86 8.60 7.51
C LEU A 19 1.60 7.40 6.88
N LEU A 20 2.21 7.59 5.71
CA LEU A 20 2.98 6.54 5.06
C LEU A 20 4.23 6.16 5.87
N LEU A 21 4.92 7.13 6.46
CA LEU A 21 6.08 6.88 7.32
C LEU A 21 5.67 6.19 8.62
N ASP A 22 4.58 6.63 9.26
CA ASP A 22 4.03 6.00 10.46
C ASP A 22 3.64 4.53 10.20
N ALA A 23 3.07 4.25 9.02
CA ALA A 23 2.75 2.89 8.59
C ALA A 23 3.97 1.97 8.38
N THR A 24 5.19 2.53 8.35
CA THR A 24 6.43 1.75 8.29
C THR A 24 7.06 1.49 9.66
N ASN A 25 6.46 1.99 10.75
CA ASN A 25 6.99 1.87 12.10
C ASN A 25 5.91 1.48 13.13
N PRO A 26 5.85 0.20 13.57
CA PRO A 26 6.73 -0.90 13.17
C PRO A 26 6.44 -1.36 11.74
N PRO A 27 7.43 -1.96 11.04
CA PRO A 27 7.22 -2.47 9.71
C PRO A 27 6.27 -3.69 9.73
N PRO A 28 5.49 -3.92 8.64
CA PRO A 28 4.67 -5.12 8.50
C PRO A 28 5.48 -6.42 8.66
N THR A 29 4.99 -7.35 9.47
CA THR A 29 5.73 -8.59 9.82
C THR A 29 5.20 -9.83 9.12
N THR A 30 3.96 -9.79 8.64
CA THR A 30 3.33 -10.89 7.90
C THR A 30 3.10 -10.53 6.44
N ASP A 31 2.96 -11.55 5.58
CA ASP A 31 2.62 -11.34 4.17
C ASP A 31 1.26 -10.67 3.98
N THR A 32 0.32 -10.91 4.90
CA THR A 32 -1.00 -10.24 4.86
C THR A 32 -0.87 -8.76 5.23
N GLU A 33 -0.16 -8.43 6.31
CA GLU A 33 0.11 -7.03 6.69
C GLU A 33 0.89 -6.30 5.60
N ARG A 34 1.86 -6.96 4.95
CA ARG A 34 2.61 -6.40 3.82
C ARG A 34 1.71 -6.10 2.62
N ALA A 35 0.74 -6.97 2.32
CA ALA A 35 -0.22 -6.72 1.25
C ALA A 35 -1.14 -5.52 1.59
N GLU A 36 -1.62 -5.45 2.83
CA GLU A 36 -2.40 -4.32 3.33
C GLU A 36 -1.59 -3.01 3.28
N PHE A 37 -0.30 -3.05 3.60
CA PHE A 37 0.61 -1.90 3.49
C PHE A 37 0.81 -1.46 2.03
N PHE A 38 1.02 -2.38 1.09
CA PHE A 38 1.16 -2.02 -0.33
C PHE A 38 -0.12 -1.39 -0.89
N ASP A 39 -1.29 -1.87 -0.46
CA ASP A 39 -2.57 -1.24 -0.80
C ASP A 39 -2.65 0.19 -0.26
N PHE A 40 -2.32 0.39 1.01
CA PHE A 40 -2.29 1.71 1.63
C PHE A 40 -1.31 2.67 0.93
N LYS A 41 -0.08 2.21 0.68
CA LYS A 41 0.94 2.95 -0.08
C LYS A 41 0.44 3.35 -1.47
N ALA A 42 -0.25 2.45 -2.18
CA ALA A 42 -0.82 2.75 -3.48
C ALA A 42 -1.89 3.86 -3.40
N ARG A 43 -2.73 3.85 -2.37
CA ARG A 43 -3.76 4.87 -2.13
C ARG A 43 -3.12 6.24 -1.84
N VAL A 44 -2.12 6.30 -0.95
CA VAL A 44 -1.38 7.54 -0.65
C VAL A 44 -0.78 8.17 -1.91
N PHE A 45 -0.05 7.39 -2.71
CA PHE A 45 0.59 7.93 -3.91
C PHE A 45 -0.43 8.29 -5.00
N ALA A 46 -1.56 7.60 -5.09
CA ALA A 46 -2.63 7.97 -6.02
C ALA A 46 -3.25 9.32 -5.64
N THR A 47 -3.49 9.55 -4.35
CA THR A 47 -4.00 10.84 -3.86
C THR A 47 -2.98 11.97 -4.08
N LEU A 48 -1.68 11.72 -3.86
CA LEU A 48 -0.63 12.70 -4.17
C LEU A 48 -0.56 13.02 -5.66
N ALA A 49 -0.67 12.00 -6.52
CA ALA A 49 -0.64 12.18 -7.97
C ALA A 49 -1.80 13.05 -8.48
N ASP A 50 -3.00 12.83 -7.94
CA ASP A 50 -4.22 13.57 -8.30
C ASP A 50 -4.14 15.03 -7.86
N ARG A 51 -3.66 15.29 -6.63
CA ARG A 51 -3.63 16.66 -6.09
C ARG A 51 -2.48 17.52 -6.59
N GLU A 52 -1.32 16.91 -6.79
CA GLU A 52 -0.09 17.64 -7.12
C GLU A 52 0.25 17.50 -8.62
N GLU A 53 -0.63 16.92 -9.43
CA GLU A 53 -0.41 16.59 -10.84
C GLU A 53 0.95 15.88 -11.07
N ASN A 54 1.32 15.00 -10.13
CA ASN A 54 2.66 14.44 -10.05
C ASN A 54 2.73 13.07 -10.76
N PRO A 55 3.30 12.98 -11.97
CA PRO A 55 3.37 11.71 -12.73
C PRO A 55 4.29 10.67 -12.07
N THR A 56 5.27 11.12 -11.29
CA THR A 56 6.13 10.24 -10.52
C THR A 56 5.35 9.56 -9.39
N ALA A 57 4.47 10.29 -8.69
CA ALA A 57 3.58 9.72 -7.68
C ALA A 57 2.63 8.67 -8.31
N ALA A 58 2.09 8.94 -9.51
CA ALA A 58 1.26 7.96 -10.22
C ALA A 58 2.02 6.65 -10.51
N THR A 59 3.30 6.77 -10.90
CA THR A 59 4.18 5.60 -11.12
C THR A 59 4.39 4.80 -9.83
N PHE A 60 4.59 5.47 -8.69
CA PHE A 60 4.72 4.80 -7.40
C PHE A 60 3.43 4.11 -6.96
N ALA A 61 2.27 4.71 -7.23
CA ALA A 61 0.98 4.08 -6.98
C ALA A 61 0.82 2.78 -7.78
N ALA A 62 1.16 2.80 -9.08
CA ALA A 62 1.10 1.62 -9.94
C ALA A 62 2.05 0.51 -9.47
N ARG A 63 3.28 0.85 -9.08
CA ARG A 63 4.25 -0.12 -8.54
C ARG A 63 3.76 -0.77 -7.25
N ALA A 64 3.23 0.02 -6.32
CA ALA A 64 2.69 -0.50 -5.06
C ALA A 64 1.51 -1.47 -5.29
N ARG A 65 0.62 -1.19 -6.26
CA ARG A 65 -0.45 -2.14 -6.66
C ARG A 65 0.14 -3.44 -7.20
N SER A 66 1.14 -3.36 -8.08
CA SER A 66 1.81 -4.54 -8.63
C SER A 66 2.48 -5.39 -7.53
N ASP A 67 3.16 -4.75 -6.57
CA ASP A 67 3.79 -5.45 -5.44
C ASP A 67 2.75 -6.14 -4.54
N ARG A 68 1.60 -5.48 -4.27
CA ARG A 68 0.45 -6.09 -3.58
C ARG A 68 -0.03 -7.33 -4.32
N ASP A 69 -0.32 -7.20 -5.61
CA ASP A 69 -0.92 -8.27 -6.40
C ASP A 69 0.03 -9.46 -6.53
N ARG A 70 1.34 -9.20 -6.71
CA ARG A 70 2.38 -10.23 -6.68
C ARG A 70 2.39 -10.98 -5.34
N LEU A 71 2.29 -10.26 -4.23
CA LEU A 71 2.30 -10.87 -2.91
C LEU A 71 1.04 -11.70 -2.64
N LEU A 72 -0.14 -11.19 -3.01
CA LEU A 72 -1.40 -11.93 -2.91
C LEU A 72 -1.36 -13.22 -3.72
N ALA A 73 -0.84 -13.17 -4.94
CA ALA A 73 -0.65 -14.36 -5.78
C ALA A 73 0.33 -15.37 -5.14
N GLN A 74 1.37 -14.90 -4.45
CA GLN A 74 2.29 -15.76 -3.71
C GLN A 74 1.61 -16.44 -2.51
N ILE A 75 0.86 -15.68 -1.70
CA ILE A 75 0.08 -16.21 -0.58
C ILE A 75 -0.90 -17.28 -1.06
N GLU A 76 -1.59 -17.03 -2.17
CA GLU A 76 -2.53 -17.98 -2.75
C GLU A 76 -1.84 -19.27 -3.22
N LYS A 77 -0.69 -19.16 -3.89
CA LYS A 77 0.10 -20.33 -4.32
C LYS A 77 0.55 -21.17 -3.12
N GLN A 78 1.01 -20.54 -2.04
CA GLN A 78 1.42 -21.25 -0.82
C GLN A 78 0.25 -22.02 -0.20
N LYS A 79 -0.93 -21.40 -0.10
CA LYS A 79 -2.15 -22.05 0.41
C LYS A 79 -2.54 -23.28 -0.41
N ARG A 80 -2.42 -23.21 -1.74
CA ARG A 80 -2.75 -24.33 -2.65
C ARG A 80 -1.66 -25.42 -2.67
N GLY A 81 -0.40 -25.08 -2.43
CA GLY A 81 0.74 -26.00 -2.47
C GLY A 81 0.99 -26.78 -1.18
N GLY A 82 0.55 -26.26 -0.02
CA GLY A 82 0.66 -26.92 1.29
C GLY A 82 -0.46 -27.91 1.61
N GLN A 83 -1.34 -28.21 0.64
CA GLN A 83 -2.52 -29.07 0.80
C GLN A 83 -2.35 -30.44 0.11
N ARG A 84 -1.10 -30.89 -0.07
CA ARG A 84 -0.74 -32.20 -0.64
C ARG A 84 0.06 -33.02 0.35
#